data_AF-E3ZKZ1-F1
#
_entry.id   AF-E3ZKZ1-F1
#
_cell.length_a   1.000
_cell.length_b   1.000
_cell.length_c   1.000
_cell.angle_alpha   90.00
_cell.angle_beta   90.00
_cell.angle_gamma   90.00
#
_symmetry.space_group_name_H-M   'P 1'
#
loop_
_entity.id
_entity.type
_entity.pdbx_description
1 polymer ?
#
loop_
_entity_poly.entity_id
_entity_poly.type
_entity_poly.pdbx_seq_one_letter_code
_entity_poly.pdbx_strand_id
1 'polypeptide(L)'
;MKVRDDTNFYLSDEVYNSSYLKKGQKIKLINKETWVTINSVNKDNGLQAIAVVPLKDYKDYNNGKLKTYNHIVFVSRGSEELDDWNENLGLVAKKDNKEGQFKAYDKFVNGTLEKFKTQDYSFTGHSLGGGLAQYEAVKHLKPAVTFAAARAFNKLTAQEQEKALNGEYWNLIKDYYHKDDVVGKLPPNAEVFYKQYLMERNSSENKLDKLGIGGHMQSTFTGCFEADGSAELLINPDEIINQIERLDEVFAKMRQVENYMQDYEEWEKMQSQRLRSQLDEETWEGGKYSELTSWDVDDVLTEVSRKYKDGVYRFHNTDKFEEFYDENR
;
A
#
# COMPACT_ATOMS: atom_id res chain seq x y z
N MET A 1 -13.22 -1.17 21.70
CA MET A 1 -14.07 -0.62 20.61
C MET A 1 -13.14 -0.19 19.50
N LYS A 2 -13.37 -0.56 18.24
CA LYS A 2 -12.50 -0.09 17.15
C LYS A 2 -12.80 1.39 16.86
N VAL A 3 -11.82 2.26 17.04
CA VAL A 3 -11.91 3.69 16.69
C VAL A 3 -11.83 3.83 15.17
N ARG A 4 -12.70 4.65 14.59
CA ARG A 4 -12.77 4.86 13.13
C ARG A 4 -11.57 5.62 12.60
N ASP A 5 -11.27 5.46 11.31
CA ASP A 5 -10.10 6.09 10.69
C ASP A 5 -10.25 7.62 10.69
N ASP A 6 -11.45 8.15 10.40
CA ASP A 6 -11.78 9.57 10.49
C ASP A 6 -11.61 10.14 11.91
N THR A 7 -12.09 9.44 12.94
CA THR A 7 -11.89 9.84 14.35
C THR A 7 -10.41 9.87 14.72
N ASN A 8 -9.61 8.89 14.29
CA ASN A 8 -8.16 8.91 14.53
C ASN A 8 -7.52 10.12 13.85
N PHE A 9 -7.89 10.41 12.61
CA PHE A 9 -7.40 11.58 11.87
C PHE A 9 -7.72 12.89 12.59
N TYR A 10 -9.00 13.14 12.89
CA TYR A 10 -9.41 14.40 13.52
C TYR A 10 -8.78 14.58 14.90
N LEU A 11 -8.57 13.49 15.67
CA LEU A 11 -7.82 13.59 16.92
C LEU A 11 -6.35 13.98 16.66
N SER A 12 -5.72 13.36 15.67
CA SER A 12 -4.33 13.67 15.28
C SER A 12 -4.17 15.08 14.70
N ASP A 13 -5.25 15.66 14.17
CA ASP A 13 -5.32 17.04 13.72
C ASP A 13 -5.47 18.00 14.91
N GLU A 14 -6.49 17.78 15.75
CA GLU A 14 -6.82 18.67 16.85
C GLU A 14 -5.70 18.75 17.91
N VAL A 15 -4.84 17.74 18.07
CA VAL A 15 -3.72 17.79 19.05
C VAL A 15 -2.73 18.93 18.79
N TYR A 16 -2.71 19.50 17.58
CA TYR A 16 -1.90 20.68 17.24
C TYR A 16 -2.45 21.97 17.85
N ASN A 17 -3.72 21.99 18.28
CA ASN A 17 -4.27 23.10 19.03
C ASN A 17 -3.87 22.99 20.51
N SER A 18 -2.92 23.83 20.92
CA SER A 18 -2.38 23.89 22.29
C SER A 18 -3.45 24.02 23.38
N SER A 19 -4.66 24.53 23.07
CA SER A 19 -5.74 24.62 24.06
C SER A 19 -6.22 23.25 24.56
N TYR A 20 -6.03 22.17 23.80
CA TYR A 20 -6.40 20.82 24.21
C TYR A 20 -5.32 20.05 24.97
N LEU A 21 -4.10 20.59 25.08
CA LEU A 21 -2.99 20.01 25.86
C LEU A 21 -3.20 20.17 27.39
N LYS A 22 -4.46 20.06 27.86
CA LYS A 22 -4.84 20.20 29.25
C LYS A 22 -5.93 19.21 29.62
N LYS A 23 -5.83 18.61 30.81
CA LYS A 23 -6.85 17.71 31.35
C LYS A 23 -8.23 18.40 31.46
N GLY A 24 -9.28 17.67 31.10
CA GLY A 24 -10.68 18.08 31.17
C GLY A 24 -11.18 18.83 29.93
N GLN A 25 -10.31 19.09 28.95
CA GLN A 25 -10.68 19.80 27.73
C GLN A 25 -11.56 18.93 26.84
N LYS A 26 -12.63 19.54 26.31
CA LYS A 26 -13.54 18.89 25.37
C LYS A 26 -13.09 19.20 23.95
N ILE A 27 -12.88 18.16 23.16
CA ILE A 27 -12.50 18.24 21.76
C ILE A 27 -13.74 17.87 20.95
N LYS A 28 -14.26 18.81 20.17
CA LYS A 28 -15.39 18.55 19.26
C LYS A 28 -14.83 18.29 17.88
N LEU A 29 -14.98 17.06 17.40
CA LEU A 29 -14.47 16.66 16.10
C LEU A 29 -15.46 17.04 14.99
N ILE A 30 -14.96 17.17 13.77
CA ILE A 30 -15.74 17.50 12.57
C ILE A 30 -16.85 16.45 12.33
N ASN A 31 -16.56 15.18 12.61
CA ASN A 31 -17.53 14.08 12.53
C ASN A 31 -18.59 14.07 13.66
N LYS A 32 -18.73 15.19 14.39
CA LYS A 32 -19.70 15.42 15.48
C LYS A 32 -19.46 14.58 16.74
N GLU A 33 -18.37 13.83 16.81
CA GLU A 33 -17.96 13.21 18.07
C GLU A 33 -17.40 14.24 19.04
N THR A 34 -17.51 13.95 20.34
CA THR A 34 -16.87 14.76 21.38
C THR A 34 -16.04 13.87 22.28
N TRP A 35 -14.78 14.25 22.42
CA TRP A 35 -13.76 13.57 23.21
C TRP A 35 -13.28 14.47 24.35
N VAL A 36 -12.65 13.88 25.36
CA VAL A 36 -12.13 14.61 26.52
C VAL A 36 -10.70 14.19 26.82
N THR A 37 -9.81 15.17 26.94
CA THR A 37 -8.43 14.96 27.40
C THR A 37 -8.42 14.53 28.87
N ILE A 38 -7.97 13.31 29.17
CA ILE A 38 -7.84 12.80 30.53
C ILE A 38 -6.43 12.98 31.10
N ASN A 39 -5.42 13.07 30.23
CA ASN A 39 -4.05 13.40 30.55
C ASN A 39 -3.36 14.10 29.38
N SER A 40 -2.33 14.90 29.65
CA SER A 40 -1.55 15.59 28.61
C SER A 40 -0.10 15.76 29.02
N VAL A 41 0.78 15.92 28.03
CA VAL A 41 2.19 16.25 28.20
C VAL A 41 2.60 17.30 27.16
N ASN A 42 3.40 18.27 27.60
CA ASN A 42 4.04 19.28 26.78
C ASN A 42 5.42 19.54 27.38
N LYS A 43 6.48 19.02 26.77
CA LYS A 43 7.84 19.03 27.31
C LYS A 43 8.78 19.86 26.44
N ASP A 44 9.81 20.41 27.07
CA ASP A 44 10.88 21.19 26.43
C ASP A 44 11.72 20.40 25.39
N ASN A 45 11.56 19.07 25.34
CA ASN A 45 12.18 18.23 24.30
C ASN A 45 11.32 18.16 23.01
N GLY A 46 10.23 18.93 22.94
CA GLY A 46 9.30 18.96 21.81
C GLY A 46 8.15 17.95 21.90
N LEU A 47 8.14 17.05 22.90
CA LEU A 47 7.04 16.10 23.05
C LEU A 47 5.75 16.81 23.45
N GLN A 48 4.73 16.68 22.62
CA GLN A 48 3.37 17.11 22.88
C GLN A 48 2.40 15.97 22.59
N ALA A 49 1.61 15.58 23.60
CA ALA A 49 0.67 14.47 23.46
C ALA A 49 -0.49 14.58 24.45
N ILE A 50 -1.59 13.91 24.12
CA ILE A 50 -2.80 13.79 24.93
C ILE A 50 -3.25 12.34 25.00
N ALA A 51 -3.91 11.98 26.09
CA ALA A 51 -4.72 10.78 26.20
C ALA A 51 -6.19 11.22 26.28
N VAL A 52 -7.03 10.66 25.42
CA VAL A 52 -8.44 11.06 25.29
C VAL A 52 -9.39 9.88 25.42
N VAL A 53 -10.61 10.17 25.86
CA VAL A 53 -11.73 9.21 25.92
C VAL A 53 -13.01 9.86 25.38
N PRO A 54 -14.01 9.10 24.91
CA PRO A 54 -15.30 9.65 24.52
C PRO A 54 -15.96 10.42 25.67
N LEU A 55 -16.67 11.52 25.37
CA LEU A 55 -17.34 12.34 26.38
C LEU A 55 -18.30 11.53 27.25
N LYS A 56 -18.98 10.54 26.66
CA LYS A 56 -19.87 9.63 27.39
C LYS A 56 -19.10 8.84 28.44
N ASP A 57 -17.99 8.21 28.05
CA ASP A 57 -17.12 7.44 28.95
C ASP A 57 -16.55 8.32 30.07
N TYR A 58 -16.11 9.54 29.75
CA TYR A 58 -15.64 10.50 30.75
C TYR A 58 -16.72 10.80 31.81
N LYS A 59 -17.96 11.06 31.38
CA LYS A 59 -19.09 11.32 32.29
C LYS A 59 -19.45 10.10 33.12
N ASP A 60 -19.52 8.93 32.49
CA ASP A 60 -19.89 7.69 33.17
C ASP A 60 -18.80 7.28 34.18
N TYR A 61 -17.53 7.50 33.89
CA TYR A 61 -16.41 7.29 34.81
C TYR A 61 -16.49 8.23 36.02
N ASN A 62 -16.65 9.54 35.80
CA ASN A 62 -16.70 10.52 36.90
C ASN A 62 -17.95 10.37 37.79
N ASN A 63 -19.05 9.84 37.25
CA ASN A 63 -20.26 9.54 38.00
C ASN A 63 -20.24 8.15 38.67
N GLY A 64 -19.11 7.43 38.59
CA GLY A 64 -18.94 6.10 39.20
C GLY A 64 -19.67 4.95 38.49
N LYS A 65 -20.31 5.21 37.34
CA LYS A 65 -20.97 4.17 36.51
C LYS A 65 -19.95 3.29 35.81
N LEU A 66 -18.81 3.85 35.40
CA LEU A 66 -17.65 3.12 34.92
C LEU A 66 -16.53 3.17 35.96
N LYS A 67 -15.92 2.02 36.22
CA LYS A 67 -14.69 1.92 37.04
C LYS A 67 -13.42 1.88 36.20
N THR A 68 -13.58 1.59 34.91
CA THR A 68 -12.52 1.53 33.89
C THR A 68 -13.05 2.18 32.62
N TYR A 69 -12.21 2.91 31.89
CA TYR A 69 -12.59 3.42 30.57
C TYR A 69 -12.76 2.26 29.59
N ASN A 70 -13.65 2.40 28.60
CA ASN A 70 -13.80 1.35 27.59
C ASN A 70 -12.62 1.38 26.61
N HIS A 71 -12.19 2.59 26.21
CA HIS A 71 -11.07 2.78 25.30
C HIS A 71 -10.39 4.11 25.53
N ILE A 72 -9.05 4.11 25.64
CA ILE A 72 -8.23 5.34 25.64
C ILE A 72 -7.53 5.45 24.29
N VAL A 73 -7.56 6.63 23.66
CA VAL A 73 -6.73 6.93 22.50
C VAL A 73 -5.58 7.84 22.93
N PHE A 74 -4.36 7.41 22.65
CA PHE A 74 -3.16 8.21 22.84
C PHE A 74 -2.83 8.90 21.52
N VAL A 75 -2.75 10.23 21.57
CA VAL A 75 -2.58 11.09 20.41
C VAL A 75 -1.33 11.91 20.61
N SER A 76 -0.39 11.83 19.67
CA SER A 76 0.86 12.60 19.74
C SER A 76 1.01 13.51 18.53
N ARG A 77 1.62 14.67 18.79
CA ARG A 77 1.86 15.71 17.80
C ARG A 77 3.16 15.44 17.05
N GLY A 78 3.22 15.79 15.77
CA GLY A 78 4.49 15.96 15.06
C GLY A 78 5.15 17.32 15.37
N SER A 79 6.35 17.53 14.84
CA SER A 79 7.04 18.82 14.95
C SER A 79 6.29 19.90 14.17
N GLU A 80 6.16 21.11 14.74
CA GLU A 80 5.59 22.28 14.06
C GLU A 80 6.51 22.84 12.95
N GLU A 81 7.79 22.50 12.98
CA GLU A 81 8.81 23.03 12.07
C GLU A 81 8.95 22.16 10.82
N LEU A 82 7.95 22.23 9.93
CA LEU A 82 8.06 21.68 8.57
C LEU A 82 8.97 22.53 7.67
N ASP A 83 9.08 23.83 7.97
CA ASP A 83 9.94 24.77 7.22
C ASP A 83 11.44 24.43 7.33
N ASP A 84 11.86 23.73 8.39
CA ASP A 84 13.27 23.41 8.67
C ASP A 84 13.73 22.09 8.03
N TRP A 85 12.84 21.29 7.42
CA TRP A 85 13.19 19.97 6.87
C TRP A 85 14.00 20.02 5.57
N ASN A 86 13.82 21.05 4.74
CA ASN A 86 14.62 21.23 3.51
C ASN A 86 16.08 21.59 3.80
N GLU A 87 16.36 22.30 4.91
CA GLU A 87 17.73 22.54 5.38
C GLU A 87 18.27 21.36 6.22
N ASN A 88 17.38 20.59 6.88
CA ASN A 88 17.74 19.54 7.85
C ASN A 88 17.75 18.09 7.35
N LEU A 89 17.69 17.82 6.05
CA LEU A 89 18.03 16.48 5.52
C LEU A 89 19.42 15.98 5.98
N GLY A 90 20.32 16.89 6.40
CA GLY A 90 21.60 16.59 7.05
C GLY A 90 21.57 16.44 8.59
N LEU A 91 20.48 16.75 9.29
CA LEU A 91 20.41 16.77 10.78
C LEU A 91 19.72 15.58 11.44
N VAL A 92 19.33 14.55 10.68
CA VAL A 92 18.84 13.26 11.21
C VAL A 92 19.88 12.56 12.13
N ALA A 93 21.10 13.10 12.20
CA ALA A 93 22.21 12.64 13.04
C ALA A 93 22.55 13.53 14.26
N LYS A 94 21.71 14.49 14.69
CA LYS A 94 21.98 15.18 15.97
C LYS A 94 21.75 14.22 17.15
N LYS A 95 22.85 13.82 17.78
CA LYS A 95 22.90 13.14 19.09
C LYS A 95 22.15 13.98 20.12
N ASP A 96 20.98 13.53 20.54
CA ASP A 96 20.27 14.11 21.67
C ASP A 96 20.95 13.72 22.99
N ASN A 97 21.55 14.70 23.67
CA ASN A 97 21.99 14.59 25.06
C ASN A 97 20.84 14.84 26.07
N LYS A 98 19.59 14.93 25.60
CA LYS A 98 18.34 14.99 26.38
C LYS A 98 17.56 13.68 26.21
N GLU A 99 16.62 13.39 27.11
CA GLU A 99 15.70 12.26 26.90
C GLU A 99 14.91 12.46 25.60
N GLY A 100 15.17 11.61 24.59
CA GLY A 100 14.51 11.69 23.29
C GLY A 100 13.00 11.51 23.37
N GLN A 101 12.26 12.16 22.47
CA GLN A 101 10.79 12.24 22.49
C GLN A 101 10.10 10.87 22.60
N PHE A 102 10.63 9.83 21.93
CA PHE A 102 10.13 8.45 22.00
C PHE A 102 10.12 7.88 23.42
N LYS A 103 11.22 7.99 24.17
CA LYS A 103 11.29 7.52 25.57
C LYS A 103 10.41 8.37 26.50
N ALA A 104 10.37 9.68 26.24
CA ALA A 104 9.50 10.57 27.00
C ALA A 104 8.01 10.27 26.77
N TYR A 105 7.64 9.79 25.58
CA TYR A 105 6.29 9.39 25.22
C TYR A 105 5.91 8.06 25.87
N ASP A 106 6.78 7.06 25.83
CA ASP A 106 6.62 5.78 26.55
C ASP A 106 6.34 6.00 28.05
N LYS A 107 7.11 6.89 28.70
CA LYS A 107 6.85 7.27 30.10
C LYS A 107 5.47 7.91 30.30
N PHE A 108 5.02 8.74 29.35
CA PHE A 108 3.71 9.37 29.41
C PHE A 108 2.58 8.34 29.26
N VAL A 109 2.71 7.41 28.31
CA VAL A 109 1.74 6.34 28.07
C VAL A 109 1.63 5.45 29.29
N ASN A 110 2.76 4.90 29.76
CA ASN A 110 2.80 4.02 30.93
C ASN A 110 2.26 4.72 32.20
N GLY A 111 2.70 5.95 32.48
CA GLY A 111 2.19 6.71 33.62
C GLY A 111 0.69 7.06 33.52
N THR A 112 0.15 7.18 32.30
CA THR A 112 -1.30 7.36 32.10
C THR A 112 -2.06 6.07 32.38
N LEU A 113 -1.55 4.92 31.92
CA LEU A 113 -2.17 3.60 32.13
C LEU A 113 -2.12 3.15 33.60
N GLU A 114 -1.09 3.53 34.35
CA GLU A 114 -1.04 3.34 35.81
C GLU A 114 -2.13 4.15 36.53
N LYS A 115 -2.36 5.38 36.07
CA LYS A 115 -3.32 6.32 36.67
C LYS A 115 -4.76 6.01 36.29
N PHE A 116 -5.00 5.53 35.07
CA PHE A 116 -6.33 5.32 34.52
C PHE A 116 -6.47 3.89 33.97
N LYS A 117 -7.31 3.10 34.65
CA LYS A 117 -7.67 1.76 34.17
C LYS A 117 -8.51 1.86 32.90
N THR A 118 -8.17 1.07 31.89
CA THR A 118 -8.92 0.97 30.62
C THR A 118 -9.08 -0.49 30.22
N GLN A 119 -10.17 -0.82 29.52
CA GLN A 119 -10.37 -2.15 28.93
C GLN A 119 -9.47 -2.35 27.71
N ASP A 120 -9.32 -1.29 26.90
CA ASP A 120 -8.47 -1.30 25.70
C ASP A 120 -7.90 0.09 25.42
N TYR A 121 -6.91 0.18 24.51
CA TYR A 121 -6.33 1.44 24.08
C TYR A 121 -5.64 1.31 22.72
N SER A 122 -5.46 2.45 22.06
CA SER A 122 -4.82 2.56 20.76
C SER A 122 -4.03 3.86 20.62
N PHE A 123 -3.23 3.95 19.56
CA PHE A 123 -2.39 5.10 19.28
C PHE A 123 -2.75 5.76 17.95
N THR A 124 -2.58 7.07 17.87
CA THR A 124 -2.67 7.82 16.61
C THR A 124 -1.77 9.05 16.64
N GLY A 125 -1.51 9.60 15.47
CA GLY A 125 -0.65 10.75 15.30
C GLY A 125 -0.36 11.04 13.84
N HIS A 126 0.10 12.26 13.61
CA HIS A 126 0.50 12.76 12.31
C HIS A 126 2.00 13.06 12.27
N SER A 127 2.67 12.87 11.13
CA SER A 127 4.10 13.21 10.96
C SER A 127 5.00 12.49 11.98
N LEU A 128 5.87 13.21 12.70
CA LEU A 128 6.65 12.64 13.81
C LEU A 128 5.76 12.03 14.91
N GLY A 129 4.57 12.59 15.15
CA GLY A 129 3.56 12.02 16.05
C GLY A 129 3.04 10.67 15.57
N GLY A 130 2.95 10.46 14.25
CA GLY A 130 2.70 9.15 13.67
C GLY A 130 3.80 8.16 14.04
N GLY A 131 5.08 8.55 13.91
CA GLY A 131 6.21 7.72 14.31
C GLY A 131 6.22 7.39 15.82
N LEU A 132 5.89 8.36 16.68
CA LEU A 132 5.71 8.13 18.12
C LEU A 132 4.59 7.11 18.39
N ALA A 133 3.46 7.20 17.69
CA ALA A 133 2.37 6.23 17.79
C ALA A 133 2.76 4.82 17.31
N GLN A 134 3.53 4.71 16.22
CA GLN A 134 4.07 3.43 15.73
C GLN A 134 5.00 2.76 16.75
N TYR A 135 5.85 3.57 17.40
CA TYR A 135 6.75 3.08 18.44
C TYR A 135 5.99 2.48 19.63
N GLU A 136 4.99 3.20 20.15
CA GLU A 136 4.18 2.72 21.27
C GLU A 136 3.31 1.52 20.90
N ALA A 137 2.83 1.45 19.65
CA ALA A 137 2.10 0.28 19.16
C ALA A 137 2.92 -1.00 19.33
N VAL A 138 4.21 -0.96 18.96
CA VAL A 138 5.14 -2.09 19.14
C VAL A 138 5.37 -2.39 20.61
N LYS A 139 5.64 -1.39 21.44
CA LYS A 139 5.92 -1.55 22.88
C LYS A 139 4.76 -2.18 23.63
N HIS A 140 3.54 -1.82 23.26
CA HIS A 140 2.32 -2.24 23.94
C HIS A 140 1.59 -3.40 23.26
N LEU A 141 2.00 -3.80 22.06
CA LEU A 141 1.27 -4.72 21.19
C LEU A 141 -0.20 -4.29 21.01
N LYS A 142 -0.39 -2.99 20.72
CA LYS A 142 -1.70 -2.35 20.57
C LYS A 142 -1.82 -1.61 19.24
N PRO A 143 -3.03 -1.47 18.69
CA PRO A 143 -3.21 -0.95 17.36
C PRO A 143 -2.86 0.54 17.25
N ALA A 144 -2.33 0.93 16.09
CA ALA A 144 -2.15 2.33 15.72
C ALA A 144 -2.72 2.65 14.33
N VAL A 145 -3.33 3.82 14.21
CA VAL A 145 -3.75 4.42 12.94
C VAL A 145 -3.05 5.76 12.80
N THR A 146 -2.19 5.93 11.79
CA THR A 146 -1.33 7.11 11.63
C THR A 146 -1.51 7.77 10.28
N PHE A 147 -1.11 9.03 10.19
CA PHE A 147 -1.25 9.87 8.99
C PHE A 147 0.10 10.52 8.67
N ALA A 148 0.58 10.33 7.44
CA ALA A 148 1.85 10.85 6.96
C ALA A 148 3.03 10.57 7.93
N ALA A 149 3.07 9.37 8.51
CA ALA A 149 3.92 9.12 9.67
C ALA A 149 5.42 9.01 9.30
N ALA A 150 6.28 9.59 10.14
CA ALA A 150 7.71 9.27 10.10
C ALA A 150 7.95 7.83 10.57
N ARG A 151 8.97 7.16 10.04
CA ARG A 151 9.24 5.74 10.33
C ARG A 151 9.91 5.55 11.69
N ALA A 152 9.34 4.68 12.52
CA ALA A 152 9.83 4.38 13.86
C ALA A 152 10.85 3.23 13.96
N PHE A 153 11.10 2.47 12.88
CA PHE A 153 11.88 1.21 12.92
C PHE A 153 13.25 1.35 13.61
N ASN A 154 14.00 2.42 13.29
CA ASN A 154 15.33 2.68 13.85
C ASN A 154 15.32 3.11 15.33
N LYS A 155 14.15 3.26 15.95
CA LYS A 155 13.98 3.56 17.38
C LYS A 155 13.65 2.32 18.20
N LEU A 156 13.30 1.22 17.54
CA LEU A 156 13.03 -0.07 18.17
C LEU A 156 14.33 -0.71 18.67
N THR A 157 14.22 -1.61 19.65
CA THR A 157 15.34 -2.47 20.07
C THR A 157 15.65 -3.51 19.00
N ALA A 158 16.83 -4.11 19.03
CA ALA A 158 17.22 -5.14 18.05
C ALA A 158 16.22 -6.32 17.99
N GLN A 159 15.72 -6.76 19.15
CA GLN A 159 14.70 -7.82 19.21
C GLN A 159 13.38 -7.37 18.57
N GLU A 160 12.95 -6.14 18.82
CA GLU A 160 11.73 -5.59 18.21
C GLU A 160 11.88 -5.39 16.70
N GLN A 161 13.07 -4.99 16.24
CA GLN A 161 13.39 -4.90 14.81
C GLN A 161 13.31 -6.27 14.14
N GLU A 162 13.87 -7.31 14.76
CA GLU A 162 13.77 -8.69 14.25
C GLU A 162 12.31 -9.13 14.12
N LYS A 163 11.49 -8.92 15.15
CA LYS A 163 10.05 -9.22 15.11
C LYS A 163 9.30 -8.43 14.03
N ALA A 164 9.67 -7.16 13.86
CA ALA A 164 9.12 -6.29 12.83
C ALA A 164 9.45 -6.84 11.42
N LEU A 165 10.69 -7.25 11.18
CA LEU A 165 11.12 -7.87 9.92
C LEU A 165 10.44 -9.22 9.67
N ASN A 166 10.13 -9.98 10.72
CA ASN A 166 9.35 -11.22 10.63
C ASN A 166 7.84 -10.98 10.42
N GLY A 167 7.39 -9.72 10.33
CA GLY A 167 6.00 -9.36 10.06
C GLY A 167 5.07 -9.44 11.26
N GLU A 168 5.58 -9.62 12.49
CA GLU A 168 4.75 -9.78 13.70
C GLU A 168 3.84 -8.56 13.97
N TYR A 169 4.25 -7.37 13.50
CA TYR A 169 3.50 -6.12 13.69
C TYR A 169 2.74 -5.67 12.45
N TRP A 170 2.77 -6.44 11.35
CA TRP A 170 2.24 -6.01 10.06
C TRP A 170 0.76 -5.61 10.12
N ASN A 171 -0.04 -6.36 10.88
CA ASN A 171 -1.47 -6.11 11.05
C ASN A 171 -1.81 -5.16 12.22
N LEU A 172 -0.81 -4.73 12.98
CA LEU A 172 -0.99 -3.92 14.18
C LEU A 172 -1.11 -2.42 13.85
N ILE A 173 -0.38 -1.97 12.83
CA ILE A 173 -0.24 -0.56 12.49
C ILE A 173 -0.80 -0.34 11.09
N LYS A 174 -1.62 0.70 10.95
CA LYS A 174 -2.18 1.20 9.70
C LYS A 174 -1.69 2.63 9.50
N ASP A 175 -1.03 2.90 8.39
CA ASP A 175 -0.52 4.23 8.06
C ASP A 175 -1.14 4.73 6.74
N TYR A 176 -1.59 5.98 6.74
CA TYR A 176 -2.18 6.64 5.60
C TYR A 176 -1.27 7.74 5.10
N TYR A 177 -1.03 7.79 3.80
CA TYR A 177 -0.16 8.80 3.22
C TYR A 177 -0.59 9.14 1.79
N HIS A 178 -0.06 10.25 1.27
CA HIS A 178 -0.26 10.66 -0.12
C HIS A 178 0.98 10.37 -0.95
N LYS A 179 0.82 10.27 -2.27
CA LYS A 179 1.90 9.87 -3.20
C LYS A 179 3.11 10.81 -3.16
N ASP A 180 2.84 12.08 -2.90
CA ASP A 180 3.78 13.19 -2.80
C ASP A 180 4.17 13.51 -1.34
N ASP A 181 3.83 12.66 -0.37
CA ASP A 181 4.38 12.75 0.99
C ASP A 181 5.76 12.11 1.06
N VAL A 182 6.78 12.93 1.33
CA VAL A 182 8.18 12.49 1.49
C VAL A 182 8.49 12.03 2.92
N VAL A 183 7.68 12.41 3.92
CA VAL A 183 7.96 12.10 5.34
C VAL A 183 7.72 10.63 5.65
N GLY A 184 6.73 10.01 5.01
CA GLY A 184 6.53 8.56 5.03
C GLY A 184 7.73 7.73 4.53
N LYS A 185 8.73 8.38 3.92
CA LYS A 185 9.99 7.76 3.46
C LYS A 185 11.16 8.00 4.40
N LEU A 186 10.97 8.73 5.50
CA LEU A 186 12.03 9.19 6.38
C LEU A 186 11.97 8.52 7.77
N PRO A 187 13.13 8.17 8.36
CA PRO A 187 14.47 8.23 7.75
C PRO A 187 14.65 7.18 6.64
N PRO A 188 15.51 7.42 5.63
CA PRO A 188 15.59 6.58 4.43
C PRO A 188 16.08 5.14 4.72
N ASN A 189 16.82 4.95 5.82
CA ASN A 189 17.32 3.64 6.27
C ASN A 189 16.41 2.98 7.31
N ALA A 190 15.15 3.41 7.45
CA ALA A 190 14.17 2.73 8.29
C ALA A 190 13.26 1.86 7.43
N GLU A 191 13.19 0.57 7.76
CA GLU A 191 12.30 -0.37 7.09
C GLU A 191 10.82 -0.08 7.40
N VAL A 192 9.96 -0.34 6.42
CA VAL A 192 8.51 -0.34 6.60
C VAL A 192 8.10 -1.72 7.07
N PHE A 193 7.47 -1.80 8.25
CA PHE A 193 7.11 -3.06 8.90
C PHE A 193 5.61 -3.14 9.24
N TYR A 194 4.81 -2.32 8.55
CA TYR A 194 3.38 -2.14 8.76
C TYR A 194 2.65 -1.84 7.46
N LYS A 195 1.31 -1.92 7.47
CA LYS A 195 0.50 -1.63 6.28
C LYS A 195 0.44 -0.13 6.02
N GLN A 196 0.77 0.26 4.79
CA GLN A 196 0.59 1.62 4.30
C GLN A 196 -0.51 1.65 3.24
N TYR A 197 -1.33 2.69 3.28
CA TYR A 197 -2.44 2.89 2.36
C TYR A 197 -2.32 4.26 1.71
N LEU A 198 -2.42 4.27 0.37
CA LEU A 198 -2.43 5.49 -0.40
C LEU A 198 -3.83 6.09 -0.33
N MET A 199 -3.95 7.28 0.25
CA MET A 199 -5.22 7.93 0.51
C MET A 199 -5.51 9.01 -0.55
N GLU A 200 -6.78 9.20 -0.90
CA GLU A 200 -7.24 10.31 -1.71
C GLU A 200 -6.85 11.64 -1.07
N ARG A 201 -6.42 12.60 -1.88
CA ARG A 201 -5.94 13.89 -1.42
C ARG A 201 -6.91 14.98 -1.85
N ASN A 202 -7.36 15.81 -0.92
CA ASN A 202 -8.17 16.97 -1.31
C ASN A 202 -7.33 18.03 -2.06
N SER A 203 -8.02 18.97 -2.70
CA SER A 203 -7.41 20.06 -3.47
C SER A 203 -6.96 21.25 -2.63
N SER A 204 -6.68 21.08 -1.32
CA SER A 204 -6.14 22.17 -0.50
C SER A 204 -4.76 22.55 -1.03
N GLU A 205 -4.69 23.63 -1.82
CA GLU A 205 -3.44 24.22 -2.27
C GLU A 205 -2.71 24.80 -1.06
N ASN A 206 -1.50 24.31 -0.80
CA ASN A 206 -0.61 24.87 0.20
C ASN A 206 0.70 25.33 -0.44
N LYS A 207 1.40 26.29 0.19
CA LYS A 207 2.67 26.82 -0.35
C LYS A 207 3.74 25.73 -0.54
N LEU A 208 3.60 24.63 0.21
CA LEU A 208 4.52 23.50 0.23
C LEU A 208 4.29 22.50 -0.92
N ASP A 209 3.17 22.61 -1.65
CA ASP A 209 2.92 21.85 -2.89
C ASP A 209 4.01 22.10 -3.93
N LYS A 210 4.49 23.35 -3.99
CA LYS A 210 5.59 23.74 -4.88
C LYS A 210 6.94 23.09 -4.51
N LEU A 211 7.06 22.58 -3.28
CA LEU A 211 8.25 21.92 -2.75
C LEU A 211 8.14 20.39 -2.78
N GLY A 212 7.04 19.83 -3.30
CA GLY A 212 6.84 18.38 -3.38
C GLY A 212 6.65 17.70 -2.02
N ILE A 213 6.27 18.46 -0.99
CA ILE A 213 5.93 17.97 0.36
C ILE A 213 4.50 18.34 0.75
N GLY A 214 3.72 18.91 -0.16
CA GLY A 214 2.41 19.45 0.14
C GLY A 214 1.40 18.38 0.57
N GLY A 215 1.52 17.15 0.06
CA GLY A 215 0.76 16.00 0.53
C GLY A 215 0.96 15.70 2.02
N HIS A 216 2.10 16.06 2.61
CA HIS A 216 2.35 15.81 4.04
C HIS A 216 1.42 16.56 4.99
N MET A 217 0.76 17.63 4.57
CA MET A 217 0.04 18.53 5.49
C MET A 217 -1.26 17.90 6.00
N GLN A 218 -1.60 18.08 7.27
CA GLN A 218 -2.84 17.55 7.85
C GLN A 218 -4.09 17.96 7.07
N SER A 219 -4.11 19.19 6.55
CA SER A 219 -5.24 19.72 5.78
C SER A 219 -5.58 18.87 4.55
N THR A 220 -4.62 18.14 3.96
CA THR A 220 -4.83 17.39 2.71
C THR A 220 -5.65 16.11 2.88
N PHE A 221 -5.71 15.59 4.11
CA PHE A 221 -6.51 14.44 4.51
C PHE A 221 -7.97 14.83 4.85
N THR A 222 -8.23 16.11 5.11
CA THR A 222 -9.54 16.57 5.58
C THR A 222 -10.61 16.35 4.52
N GLY A 223 -11.68 15.65 4.88
CA GLY A 223 -12.80 15.36 3.98
C GLY A 223 -12.56 14.21 3.01
N CYS A 224 -11.43 13.50 3.10
CA CYS A 224 -11.13 12.30 2.30
C CYS A 224 -11.56 11.02 3.05
N PHE A 225 -12.75 11.03 3.63
CA PHE A 225 -13.28 9.90 4.41
C PHE A 225 -14.70 9.59 3.96
N GLU A 226 -14.96 8.29 3.82
CA GLU A 226 -16.26 7.77 3.48
C GLU A 226 -17.29 8.09 4.57
N ALA A 227 -18.58 7.97 4.23
CA ALA A 227 -19.67 8.26 5.17
C ALA A 227 -19.66 7.37 6.43
N ASP A 228 -19.03 6.19 6.36
CA ASP A 228 -18.89 5.27 7.49
C ASP A 228 -17.65 5.55 8.37
N GLY A 229 -16.84 6.55 8.01
CA GLY A 229 -15.62 6.97 8.70
C GLY A 229 -14.36 6.18 8.32
N SER A 230 -14.42 5.32 7.31
CA SER A 230 -13.22 4.74 6.69
C SER A 230 -12.51 5.74 5.77
N ALA A 231 -11.20 5.58 5.59
CA ALA A 231 -10.43 6.45 4.70
C ALA A 231 -10.72 6.15 3.22
N GLU A 232 -10.90 7.19 2.41
CA GLU A 232 -11.01 7.08 0.95
C GLU A 232 -9.64 6.75 0.36
N LEU A 233 -9.49 5.57 -0.22
CA LEU A 233 -8.22 5.10 -0.77
C LEU A 233 -8.09 5.52 -2.23
N LEU A 234 -6.95 6.13 -2.59
CA LEU A 234 -6.60 6.45 -3.98
C LEU A 234 -6.40 5.17 -4.81
N ILE A 235 -6.00 4.09 -4.15
CA ILE A 235 -5.86 2.77 -4.75
C ILE A 235 -6.60 1.80 -3.85
N ASN A 236 -7.72 1.26 -4.33
CA ASN A 236 -8.45 0.23 -3.62
C ASN A 236 -7.80 -1.15 -3.89
N PRO A 237 -7.27 -1.85 -2.87
CA PRO A 237 -6.65 -3.17 -3.04
C PRO A 237 -7.58 -4.20 -3.70
N ASP A 238 -8.88 -4.14 -3.40
CA ASP A 238 -9.85 -5.07 -3.98
C ASP A 238 -10.04 -4.82 -5.49
N GLU A 239 -9.95 -3.57 -5.93
CA GLU A 239 -9.96 -3.24 -7.37
C GLU A 239 -8.71 -3.77 -8.08
N ILE A 240 -7.54 -3.67 -7.46
CA ILE A 240 -6.30 -4.26 -8.00
C ILE A 240 -6.45 -5.77 -8.11
N ILE A 241 -6.91 -6.44 -7.05
CA ILE A 241 -7.08 -7.91 -7.06
C ILE A 241 -8.05 -8.32 -8.18
N ASN A 242 -9.19 -7.65 -8.30
CA ASN A 242 -10.15 -7.90 -9.38
C ASN A 242 -9.55 -7.66 -10.79
N GLN A 243 -8.65 -6.68 -10.95
CA GLN A 243 -7.96 -6.46 -12.22
C GLN A 243 -6.94 -7.55 -12.54
N ILE A 244 -6.20 -8.02 -11.52
CA ILE A 244 -5.25 -9.14 -11.67
C ILE A 244 -6.00 -10.41 -12.09
N GLU A 245 -7.14 -10.72 -11.47
CA GLU A 245 -7.96 -11.88 -11.84
C GLU A 245 -8.43 -11.80 -13.30
N ARG A 246 -8.80 -10.61 -13.79
CA ARG A 246 -9.15 -10.41 -15.21
C ARG A 246 -7.95 -10.59 -16.14
N LEU A 247 -6.75 -10.18 -15.74
CA LEU A 247 -5.54 -10.41 -16.51
C LEU A 247 -5.21 -11.90 -16.58
N ASP A 248 -5.36 -12.63 -15.48
CA ASP A 248 -5.19 -14.10 -15.45
C ASP A 248 -6.16 -14.80 -16.41
N GLU A 249 -7.42 -14.35 -16.49
CA GLU A 249 -8.39 -14.86 -17.47
C GLU A 249 -7.96 -14.57 -18.92
N VAL A 250 -7.41 -13.39 -19.21
CA VAL A 250 -6.89 -13.03 -20.53
C VAL A 250 -5.69 -13.91 -20.88
N PHE A 251 -4.74 -14.10 -19.96
CA PHE A 251 -3.59 -14.99 -20.16
C PHE A 251 -4.01 -16.45 -20.36
N ALA A 252 -5.08 -16.91 -19.68
CA ALA A 252 -5.63 -18.24 -19.89
C ALA A 252 -6.19 -18.40 -21.32
N LYS A 253 -6.89 -17.38 -21.84
CA LYS A 253 -7.39 -17.38 -23.23
C LYS A 253 -6.26 -17.30 -24.26
N MET A 254 -5.24 -16.48 -24.01
CA MET A 254 -4.06 -16.39 -24.89
C MET A 254 -3.35 -17.75 -25.00
N ARG A 255 -3.16 -18.46 -23.88
CA ARG A 255 -2.61 -19.83 -23.90
C ARG A 255 -3.49 -20.82 -24.66
N GLN A 256 -4.81 -20.69 -24.61
CA GLN A 256 -5.70 -21.52 -25.42
C GLN A 256 -5.53 -21.24 -26.92
N VAL A 257 -5.39 -19.97 -27.32
CA VAL A 257 -5.15 -19.59 -28.72
C VAL A 257 -3.78 -20.12 -29.20
N GLU A 258 -2.74 -20.01 -28.39
CA GLU A 258 -1.43 -20.59 -28.67
C GLU A 258 -1.52 -22.10 -28.92
N ASN A 259 -2.23 -22.85 -28.08
CA ASN A 259 -2.45 -24.28 -28.27
C ASN A 259 -3.17 -24.57 -29.59
N TYR A 260 -4.24 -23.83 -29.92
CA TYR A 260 -4.93 -23.99 -31.20
C TYR A 260 -4.06 -23.69 -32.41
N MET A 261 -3.18 -22.70 -32.31
CA MET A 261 -2.22 -22.37 -33.36
C MET A 261 -1.18 -23.48 -33.53
N GLN A 262 -0.65 -24.03 -32.43
CA GLN A 262 0.28 -25.17 -32.47
C GLN A 262 -0.39 -26.43 -33.07
N ASP A 263 -1.62 -26.73 -32.67
CA ASP A 263 -2.41 -27.84 -33.22
C ASP A 263 -2.65 -27.66 -34.72
N TYR A 264 -2.96 -26.43 -35.15
CA TYR A 264 -3.13 -26.10 -36.56
C TYR A 264 -1.81 -26.26 -37.35
N GLU A 265 -0.68 -25.80 -36.81
CA GLU A 265 0.63 -25.97 -37.45
C GLU A 265 1.00 -27.45 -37.61
N GLU A 266 0.75 -28.30 -36.61
CA GLU A 266 1.04 -29.74 -36.72
C GLU A 266 0.06 -30.43 -37.69
N TRP A 267 -1.22 -30.07 -37.67
CA TRP A 267 -2.21 -30.59 -38.61
C TRP A 267 -1.85 -30.22 -40.06
N GLU A 268 -1.51 -28.95 -40.31
CA GLU A 268 -1.13 -28.47 -41.64
C GLU A 268 0.15 -29.16 -42.12
N LYS A 269 1.15 -29.33 -41.26
CA LYS A 269 2.36 -30.09 -41.57
C LYS A 269 2.03 -31.50 -42.04
N MET A 270 1.17 -32.22 -41.31
CA MET A 270 0.74 -33.56 -41.70
C MET A 270 0.01 -33.56 -43.05
N GLN A 271 -0.88 -32.60 -43.30
CA GLN A 271 -1.60 -32.53 -44.59
C GLN A 271 -0.67 -32.16 -45.74
N SER A 272 0.25 -31.22 -45.53
CA SER A 272 1.24 -30.79 -46.52
C SER A 272 2.14 -31.96 -46.96
N GLN A 273 2.64 -32.72 -45.99
CA GLN A 273 3.44 -33.92 -46.26
C GLN A 273 2.64 -34.99 -47.01
N ARG A 274 1.39 -35.24 -46.61
CA ARG A 274 0.49 -36.18 -47.31
C ARG A 274 0.22 -35.74 -48.74
N LEU A 275 -0.09 -34.47 -48.96
CA LEU A 275 -0.34 -33.91 -50.28
C LEU A 275 0.89 -34.09 -51.18
N ARG A 276 2.09 -33.77 -50.68
CA ARG A 276 3.33 -33.97 -51.42
C ARG A 276 3.53 -35.44 -51.79
N SER A 277 3.43 -36.36 -50.83
CA SER A 277 3.59 -37.79 -51.09
C SER A 277 2.58 -38.32 -52.11
N GLN A 278 1.33 -37.86 -52.06
CA GLN A 278 0.31 -38.24 -53.06
C GLN A 278 0.66 -37.73 -54.45
N LEU A 279 1.11 -36.48 -54.57
CA LEU A 279 1.53 -35.92 -55.86
C LEU A 279 2.77 -36.62 -56.42
N ASP A 280 3.74 -36.95 -55.56
CA ASP A 280 4.92 -37.72 -55.94
C ASP A 280 4.54 -39.11 -56.47
N GLU A 281 3.63 -39.82 -55.79
CA GLU A 281 3.11 -41.12 -56.26
C GLU A 281 2.40 -41.00 -57.62
N GLU A 282 1.65 -39.91 -57.84
CA GLU A 282 0.97 -39.65 -59.12
C GLU A 282 1.91 -39.29 -60.28
N THR A 283 3.18 -38.96 -59.99
CA THR A 283 4.24 -38.73 -61.01
C THR A 283 4.96 -40.00 -61.45
N TRP A 284 4.72 -41.14 -60.79
CA TRP A 284 5.33 -42.41 -61.18
C TRP A 284 4.75 -42.95 -62.50
N GLU A 285 5.46 -43.89 -63.14
CA GLU A 285 5.02 -44.54 -64.39
C GLU A 285 3.63 -45.19 -64.22
N GLY A 286 2.67 -44.75 -65.04
CA GLY A 286 1.25 -45.16 -64.95
C GLY A 286 0.38 -44.32 -64.02
N GLY A 287 0.96 -43.32 -63.34
CA GLY A 287 0.26 -42.32 -62.53
C GLY A 287 -0.42 -41.23 -63.36
N LYS A 288 -1.27 -40.43 -62.72
CA LYS A 288 -2.06 -39.37 -63.37
C LYS A 288 -1.20 -38.26 -63.99
N TYR A 289 -0.03 -38.01 -63.41
CA TYR A 289 0.92 -36.99 -63.81
C TYR A 289 2.27 -37.60 -64.19
N SER A 290 2.27 -38.78 -64.82
CA SER A 290 3.49 -39.53 -65.18
C SER A 290 4.47 -38.81 -66.11
N GLU A 291 4.03 -37.73 -66.76
CA GLU A 291 4.86 -36.85 -67.59
C GLU A 291 5.58 -35.76 -66.77
N LEU A 292 5.20 -35.57 -65.51
CA LEU A 292 5.81 -34.65 -64.57
C LEU A 292 6.82 -35.39 -63.67
N THR A 293 7.70 -34.63 -63.04
CA THR A 293 8.69 -35.11 -62.09
C THR A 293 8.39 -34.58 -60.68
N SER A 294 9.05 -35.15 -59.67
CA SER A 294 9.02 -34.62 -58.30
C SER A 294 9.49 -33.15 -58.21
N TRP A 295 10.31 -32.70 -59.16
CA TRP A 295 10.73 -31.29 -59.23
C TRP A 295 9.58 -30.37 -59.64
N ASP A 296 8.73 -30.81 -60.57
CA ASP A 296 7.54 -30.05 -60.97
C ASP A 296 6.52 -29.95 -59.82
N VAL A 297 6.43 -30.99 -58.98
CA VAL A 297 5.63 -30.98 -57.74
C VAL A 297 6.18 -29.95 -56.75
N ASP A 298 7.49 -29.94 -56.52
CA ASP A 298 8.12 -28.99 -55.61
C ASP A 298 8.00 -27.54 -56.12
N ASP A 299 8.08 -27.29 -57.42
CA ASP A 299 7.88 -25.97 -58.03
C ASP A 299 6.46 -25.44 -57.77
N VAL A 300 5.43 -26.25 -58.02
CA VAL A 300 4.03 -25.86 -57.80
C VAL A 300 3.73 -25.64 -56.31
N LEU A 301 4.21 -26.53 -55.44
CA LEU A 301 4.01 -26.39 -54.00
C LEU A 301 4.73 -25.15 -53.45
N THR A 302 5.90 -24.82 -54.00
CA THR A 302 6.62 -23.59 -53.66
C THR A 302 5.80 -22.36 -54.06
N GLU A 303 5.24 -22.33 -55.28
CA GLU A 303 4.45 -21.21 -55.78
C GLU A 303 3.21 -20.92 -54.93
N VAL A 304 2.50 -21.97 -54.49
CA VAL A 304 1.25 -21.83 -53.76
C VAL A 304 1.43 -21.75 -52.24
N SER A 305 2.60 -22.15 -51.72
CA SER A 305 2.92 -22.02 -50.30
C SER A 305 3.31 -20.59 -49.93
N ARG A 306 3.14 -20.26 -48.65
CA ARG A 306 3.63 -19.01 -48.06
C ARG A 306 5.09 -19.11 -47.65
N LYS A 307 5.53 -20.28 -47.18
CA LYS A 307 6.90 -20.54 -46.72
C LYS A 307 7.20 -22.02 -46.85
N TYR A 308 8.44 -22.34 -47.18
CA TYR A 308 8.97 -23.71 -47.11
C TYR A 308 10.05 -23.77 -46.03
N LYS A 309 9.88 -24.66 -45.04
CA LYS A 309 10.81 -24.82 -43.92
C LYS A 309 10.79 -26.27 -43.43
N ASP A 310 11.97 -26.83 -43.14
CA ASP A 310 12.15 -28.17 -42.58
C ASP A 310 11.42 -29.30 -43.35
N GLY A 311 11.36 -29.20 -44.68
CA GLY A 311 10.70 -30.21 -45.52
C GLY A 311 9.16 -30.08 -45.57
N VAL A 312 8.60 -28.97 -45.12
CA VAL A 312 7.16 -28.73 -45.03
C VAL A 312 6.78 -27.44 -45.76
N TYR A 313 5.83 -27.53 -46.69
CA TYR A 313 5.19 -26.38 -47.31
C TYR A 313 4.10 -25.85 -46.38
N ARG A 314 4.24 -24.60 -45.95
CA ARG A 314 3.32 -23.90 -45.05
C ARG A 314 2.41 -22.99 -45.87
N PHE A 315 1.12 -23.03 -45.62
CA PHE A 315 0.11 -22.27 -46.35
C PHE A 315 -0.46 -21.11 -45.52
N HIS A 316 -0.30 -21.16 -44.20
CA HIS A 316 -0.54 -20.04 -43.31
C HIS A 316 0.60 -19.00 -43.31
N ASN A 317 0.33 -17.82 -42.76
CA ASN A 317 1.34 -16.78 -42.58
C ASN A 317 2.16 -17.07 -41.31
N THR A 318 3.31 -17.71 -41.48
CA THR A 318 4.21 -18.08 -40.38
C THR A 318 4.76 -16.89 -39.62
N ASP A 319 4.98 -15.76 -40.29
CA ASP A 319 5.61 -14.60 -39.66
C ASP A 319 4.66 -13.95 -38.64
N LYS A 320 3.35 -13.98 -38.93
CA LYS A 320 2.32 -13.57 -37.97
C LYS A 320 2.16 -14.54 -36.78
N PHE A 321 2.44 -15.82 -37.00
CA PHE A 321 2.41 -16.82 -35.92
C PHE A 321 3.64 -16.64 -35.01
N GLU A 322 4.82 -16.46 -35.61
CA GLU A 322 6.06 -16.14 -34.90
C GLU A 322 5.94 -14.82 -34.12
N GLU A 323 5.38 -13.76 -34.72
CA GLU A 323 5.08 -12.48 -34.05
C GLU A 323 4.14 -12.68 -32.85
N PHE A 324 3.05 -13.46 -33.02
CA PHE A 324 2.15 -13.77 -31.92
C PHE A 324 2.85 -14.54 -30.79
N TYR A 325 3.71 -15.53 -31.09
CA TYR A 325 4.43 -16.25 -30.06
C TYR A 325 5.45 -15.37 -29.32
N ASP A 326 6.15 -14.48 -30.04
CA ASP A 326 7.16 -13.59 -29.46
C ASP A 326 6.53 -12.48 -28.61
N GLU A 327 5.36 -11.96 -29.00
CA GLU A 327 4.62 -10.95 -28.22
C GLU A 327 3.98 -11.52 -26.94
N ASN A 328 3.78 -12.84 -26.84
CA ASN A 328 3.06 -13.50 -25.76
C ASN A 328 3.94 -14.42 -24.89
N ARG A 329 5.27 -14.35 -25.04
CA ARG A 329 6.27 -14.95 -24.14
C ARG A 329 6.65 -14.02 -22.99
#